data_AF-A0A1R3UM08-F1
#
_entry.id   AF-A0A1R3UM08-F1
#
_cell.length_a   1.000
_cell.length_b   1.000
_cell.length_c   1.000
_cell.angle_alpha   90.00
_cell.angle_beta   90.00
_cell.angle_gamma   90.00
#
_symmetry.space_group_name_H-M   'P 1'
#
loop_
_entity.id
_entity.type
_entity.pdbx_description
1 polymer ?
#
loop_
_entity_poly.entity_id
_entity_poly.type
_entity_poly.pdbx_seq_one_letter_code
_entity_poly.pdbx_strand_id
1 'polypeptide(L)'
;MAFKDTIIAFGKRFKLDSHHTMERFGVVCGIFAVTAVAVFGGSAFAAWNSGKEALTDTSVYTPTFTTSKTKLKGDVDGVYTNELGNKALLIMHFDKGAKISYNAADYQGFLMGSDENLNTETVSTPGISSSFHVFGSTGYVGVLFEADEPFAQQVLNLTMRANQELSFREADDEPADELAGDKSFAQHDQWRVFFNPGARKAETIASLDAATFAPARAFYDVVLKSDEQTARAALDSKLVEMRTALSRIDSYTTDLETTKVDGLFLRPPQVPGFIAGDEVTGGSKSESENGKSNLALTTKTVVPGGFDFNWRSGNVYDGYLDVLVPVGQSYGEFLSQKSVESTDEREFGVDDIEWTLSDGSSLAQDYRTSDVTMRPLTNVMNNLSQAYVDYYSAKNEYQSSLLFDLLALDVDLRDVQSNSSANSDEQSLFINY
;
A
#
# COMPACT_ATOMS: atom_id res chain seq x y z
N MET A 1 43.14 15.39 64.21
CA MET A 1 41.75 15.26 64.71
C MET A 1 40.93 14.70 63.58
N ALA A 2 40.32 13.54 63.82
CA ALA A 2 40.07 12.54 62.80
C ALA A 2 38.60 12.51 62.35
N PHE A 3 38.39 12.11 61.09
CA PHE A 3 37.12 11.82 60.40
C PHE A 3 36.04 11.09 61.25
N LYS A 4 36.44 10.41 62.33
CA LYS A 4 35.55 9.79 63.33
C LYS A 4 34.63 10.78 64.05
N ASP A 5 35.11 11.99 64.37
CA ASP A 5 34.31 12.94 65.17
C ASP A 5 33.16 13.56 64.36
N THR A 6 33.35 13.69 63.05
CA THR A 6 32.33 14.20 62.12
C THR A 6 31.19 13.19 61.89
N ILE A 7 31.52 11.89 61.89
CA ILE A 7 30.53 10.80 61.75
C ILE A 7 29.65 10.68 63.02
N ILE A 8 30.25 10.83 64.19
CA ILE A 8 29.54 10.76 65.48
C ILE A 8 28.59 11.96 65.65
N ALA A 9 29.01 13.16 65.21
CA ALA A 9 28.17 14.35 65.24
C ALA A 9 26.98 14.26 64.27
N PHE A 10 27.17 13.67 63.08
CA PHE A 10 26.10 13.40 62.13
C PHE A 10 25.09 12.38 62.69
N GLY A 11 25.58 11.32 63.34
CA GLY A 11 24.77 10.32 64.03
C GLY A 11 23.87 10.88 65.13
N LYS A 12 24.36 11.85 65.92
CA LYS A 12 23.55 12.48 66.98
C LYS A 12 22.47 13.43 66.44
N ARG A 13 22.76 14.17 65.36
CA ARG A 13 21.81 15.16 64.79
C ARG A 13 20.61 14.50 64.10
N PHE A 14 20.79 13.30 63.55
CA PHE A 14 19.71 12.49 62.96
C PHE A 14 19.11 11.46 63.92
N LYS A 15 19.49 11.50 65.21
CA LYS A 15 19.16 10.46 66.20
C LYS A 15 19.42 9.08 65.59
N LEU A 16 20.67 8.63 65.52
CA LEU A 16 21.09 7.30 65.06
C LEU A 16 21.65 6.45 66.22
N ASP A 17 21.14 6.64 67.44
CA ASP A 17 21.54 5.89 68.64
C ASP A 17 20.68 4.61 68.84
N SER A 18 21.24 3.61 69.53
CA SER A 18 20.76 2.24 69.76
C SER A 18 19.34 2.16 70.35
N HIS A 19 18.93 3.12 71.17
CA HIS A 19 17.72 3.02 71.98
C HIS A 19 16.37 3.26 71.24
N HIS A 20 16.39 3.70 69.97
CA HIS A 20 15.18 3.91 69.15
C HIS A 20 15.13 3.01 67.90
N THR A 21 15.81 1.86 67.92
CA THR A 21 15.89 0.94 66.78
C THR A 21 14.53 0.36 66.37
N MET A 22 13.66 -0.02 67.32
CA MET A 22 12.31 -0.52 67.00
C MET A 22 11.39 0.56 66.43
N GLU A 23 11.45 1.79 66.96
CA GLU A 23 10.60 2.91 66.53
C GLU A 23 10.99 3.38 65.11
N ARG A 24 12.29 3.37 64.78
CA ARG A 24 12.80 3.66 63.43
C ARG A 24 12.50 2.54 62.45
N PHE A 25 12.57 1.28 62.87
CA PHE A 25 12.15 0.15 62.03
C PHE A 25 10.67 0.29 61.64
N GLY A 26 9.79 0.64 62.59
CA GLY A 26 8.37 0.89 62.31
C GLY A 26 8.12 2.09 61.38
N VAL A 27 8.81 3.21 61.58
CA VAL A 27 8.68 4.39 60.70
C VAL A 27 9.24 4.13 59.30
N VAL A 28 10.39 3.45 59.20
CA VAL A 28 11.01 3.11 57.91
C VAL A 28 10.16 2.08 57.17
N CYS A 29 9.68 1.02 57.84
CA CYS A 29 8.74 0.06 57.24
C CYS A 29 7.41 0.72 56.84
N GLY A 30 6.91 1.68 57.63
CA GLY A 30 5.71 2.46 57.29
C GLY A 30 5.90 3.33 56.04
N ILE A 31 7.04 4.01 55.92
CA ILE A 31 7.40 4.79 54.72
C ILE A 31 7.53 3.85 53.51
N PHE A 32 8.20 2.71 53.66
CA PHE A 32 8.31 1.73 52.58
C PHE A 32 6.95 1.12 52.19
N ALA A 33 6.06 0.85 53.15
CA ALA A 33 4.72 0.34 52.87
C ALA A 33 3.85 1.37 52.14
N VAL A 34 3.87 2.64 52.56
CA VAL A 34 3.12 3.72 51.89
C VAL A 34 3.69 4.00 50.49
N THR A 35 5.02 3.99 50.36
CA THR A 35 5.68 4.17 49.06
C THR A 35 5.42 2.99 48.14
N ALA A 36 5.41 1.75 48.65
CA ALA A 36 5.05 0.57 47.89
C ALA A 36 3.59 0.64 47.42
N VAL A 37 2.64 1.00 48.29
CA VAL A 37 1.23 1.16 47.90
C VAL A 37 1.06 2.26 46.85
N ALA A 38 1.78 3.38 46.96
CA ALA A 38 1.73 4.46 45.97
C ALA A 38 2.36 4.06 44.62
N VAL A 39 3.48 3.32 44.63
CA VAL A 39 4.17 2.86 43.41
C VAL A 39 3.37 1.74 42.73
N PHE A 40 2.90 0.74 43.48
CA PHE A 40 2.10 -0.35 42.92
C PHE A 40 0.70 0.13 42.50
N GLY A 41 0.05 0.99 43.29
CA GLY A 41 -1.24 1.59 42.94
C GLY A 41 -1.13 2.53 41.73
N GLY A 42 -0.08 3.35 41.66
CA GLY A 42 0.20 4.21 40.53
C GLY A 42 0.55 3.42 39.25
N SER A 43 1.30 2.33 39.37
CA SER A 43 1.64 1.46 38.24
C SER A 43 0.42 0.67 37.74
N ALA A 44 -0.45 0.21 38.64
CA ALA A 44 -1.71 -0.45 38.27
C ALA A 44 -2.68 0.52 37.60
N PHE A 45 -2.78 1.76 38.10
CA PHE A 45 -3.59 2.82 37.48
C PHE A 45 -3.03 3.24 36.11
N ALA A 46 -1.71 3.37 35.98
CA ALA A 46 -1.07 3.68 34.71
C ALA A 46 -1.20 2.54 33.70
N ALA A 47 -1.05 1.28 34.13
CA ALA A 47 -1.26 0.10 33.28
C ALA A 47 -2.73 -0.03 32.86
N TRP A 48 -3.68 0.23 33.77
CA TRP A 48 -5.11 0.29 33.44
C TRP A 48 -5.39 1.39 32.41
N ASN A 49 -4.91 2.62 32.65
CA ASN A 49 -5.14 3.72 31.72
C ASN A 49 -4.45 3.49 30.37
N SER A 50 -3.25 2.89 30.35
CA SER A 50 -2.55 2.52 29.12
C SER A 50 -3.27 1.41 28.37
N GLY A 51 -3.87 0.43 29.06
CA GLY A 51 -4.71 -0.61 28.46
C GLY A 51 -5.97 -0.01 27.85
N LYS A 52 -6.67 0.84 28.61
CA LYS A 52 -7.84 1.60 28.12
C LYS A 52 -7.49 2.53 26.95
N GLU A 53 -6.35 3.19 26.97
CA GLU A 53 -5.90 4.08 25.89
C GLU A 53 -5.56 3.27 24.64
N ALA A 54 -4.90 2.12 24.79
CA ALA A 54 -4.69 1.17 23.69
C ALA A 54 -6.02 0.62 23.15
N LEU A 55 -7.03 0.40 24.00
CA LEU A 55 -8.38 0.00 23.58
C LEU A 55 -9.15 1.09 22.86
N THR A 56 -9.02 2.31 23.36
CA THR A 56 -9.66 3.50 22.81
C THR A 56 -9.11 3.84 21.43
N ASP A 57 -7.83 3.56 21.19
CA ASP A 57 -7.13 4.00 19.98
C ASP A 57 -6.94 2.90 18.92
N THR A 58 -6.94 1.62 19.30
CA THR A 58 -6.63 0.53 18.36
C THR A 58 -7.89 0.00 17.72
N SER A 59 -7.98 0.07 16.39
CA SER A 59 -9.13 -0.44 15.62
C SER A 59 -8.96 -1.90 15.16
N VAL A 60 -7.71 -2.39 15.02
CA VAL A 60 -7.40 -3.77 14.59
C VAL A 60 -6.42 -4.42 15.58
N TYR A 61 -6.80 -5.58 16.12
CA TYR A 61 -5.97 -6.38 17.05
C TYR A 61 -5.40 -7.63 16.40
N THR A 62 -6.01 -8.07 15.31
CA THR A 62 -5.61 -9.25 14.55
C THR A 62 -5.26 -8.82 13.14
N PRO A 63 -3.99 -8.46 12.86
CA PRO A 63 -3.59 -7.93 11.55
C PRO A 63 -3.49 -9.03 10.49
N THR A 64 -3.39 -10.30 10.89
CA THR A 64 -3.29 -11.45 10.00
C THR A 64 -4.21 -12.56 10.50
N PHE A 65 -4.69 -13.39 9.59
CA PHE A 65 -5.47 -14.56 9.92
C PHE A 65 -5.00 -15.79 9.15
N THR A 66 -5.35 -16.97 9.66
CA THR A 66 -5.16 -18.23 8.97
C THR A 66 -6.41 -19.07 9.16
N THR A 67 -6.91 -19.61 8.06
CA THR A 67 -8.07 -20.48 8.05
C THR A 67 -7.73 -21.82 8.69
N SER A 68 -8.65 -22.34 9.49
CA SER A 68 -8.39 -23.45 10.40
C SER A 68 -8.09 -24.77 9.69
N LYS A 69 -8.76 -25.05 8.58
CA LYS A 69 -8.67 -26.33 7.87
C LYS A 69 -7.79 -26.25 6.63
N THR A 70 -7.99 -25.25 5.79
CA THR A 70 -7.26 -25.13 4.52
C THR A 70 -5.91 -24.44 4.68
N LYS A 71 -5.69 -23.76 5.81
CA LYS A 71 -4.46 -22.99 6.12
C LYS A 71 -4.17 -21.88 5.11
N LEU A 72 -5.21 -21.43 4.38
CA LEU A 72 -5.15 -20.18 3.63
C LEU A 72 -4.88 -19.03 4.60
N LYS A 73 -3.95 -18.16 4.20
CA LYS A 73 -3.53 -16.98 4.96
C LYS A 73 -4.13 -15.73 4.33
N GLY A 74 -4.19 -14.69 5.14
CA GLY A 74 -4.57 -13.36 4.71
C GLY A 74 -4.31 -12.33 5.79
N ASP A 75 -4.56 -11.08 5.42
CA ASP A 75 -4.33 -9.89 6.21
C ASP A 75 -5.64 -9.14 6.45
N VAL A 76 -5.68 -8.39 7.54
CA VAL A 76 -6.75 -7.46 7.88
C VAL A 76 -6.26 -6.05 7.56
N ASP A 77 -6.76 -5.49 6.46
CA ASP A 77 -6.35 -4.16 5.99
C ASP A 77 -6.75 -3.07 6.97
N GLY A 78 -7.96 -3.18 7.54
CA GLY A 78 -8.44 -2.16 8.46
C GLY A 78 -9.89 -2.28 8.86
N VAL A 79 -10.27 -1.42 9.81
CA VAL A 79 -11.65 -1.09 10.13
C VAL A 79 -11.87 0.38 9.82
N TYR A 80 -12.87 0.62 8.99
CA TYR A 80 -13.26 1.94 8.56
C TYR A 80 -14.64 2.27 9.10
N THR A 81 -14.92 3.54 9.36
CA THR A 81 -16.19 4.00 9.93
C THR A 81 -16.77 5.17 9.12
N ASN A 82 -18.01 5.55 9.40
CA ASN A 82 -18.64 6.75 8.84
C ASN A 82 -18.57 7.93 9.83
N GLU A 83 -18.99 9.14 9.43
CA GLU A 83 -18.89 10.32 10.31
C GLU A 83 -19.71 10.17 11.61
N LEU A 84 -20.83 9.45 11.54
CA LEU A 84 -21.70 9.20 12.70
C LEU A 84 -21.20 8.05 13.59
N GLY A 85 -20.21 7.26 13.13
CA GLY A 85 -19.69 6.12 13.86
C GLY A 85 -20.65 4.94 14.00
N ASN A 86 -21.74 4.91 13.22
CA ASN A 86 -22.78 3.87 13.28
C ASN A 86 -22.74 2.89 12.10
N LYS A 87 -21.79 3.06 11.19
CA LYS A 87 -21.45 2.09 10.14
C LYS A 87 -19.97 1.78 10.21
N ALA A 88 -19.62 0.50 10.15
CA ALA A 88 -18.24 0.05 10.16
C ALA A 88 -18.00 -0.98 9.06
N LEU A 89 -16.86 -0.89 8.40
CA LEU A 89 -16.43 -1.82 7.37
C LEU A 89 -15.10 -2.43 7.77
N LEU A 90 -15.12 -3.75 8.04
CA LEU A 90 -13.91 -4.54 8.20
C LEU A 90 -13.49 -5.03 6.81
N ILE A 91 -12.29 -4.67 6.34
CA ILE A 91 -11.72 -5.17 5.08
C ILE A 91 -10.61 -6.17 5.38
N MET A 92 -10.61 -7.26 4.63
CA MET A 92 -9.63 -8.34 4.70
C MET A 92 -9.27 -8.79 3.29
N HIS A 93 -8.06 -9.33 3.11
CA HIS A 93 -7.69 -9.97 1.86
C HIS A 93 -6.93 -11.26 2.10
N PHE A 94 -7.13 -12.22 1.20
CA PHE A 94 -6.36 -13.45 1.18
C PHE A 94 -5.09 -13.29 0.35
N ASP A 95 -4.06 -14.08 0.68
CA ASP A 95 -2.82 -14.13 -0.09
C ASP A 95 -3.08 -14.37 -1.59
N LYS A 96 -2.24 -13.76 -2.44
CA LYS A 96 -2.32 -13.91 -3.89
C LYS A 96 -2.35 -15.39 -4.30
N GLY A 97 -3.38 -15.78 -5.05
CA GLY A 97 -3.56 -17.14 -5.55
C GLY A 97 -4.32 -18.08 -4.61
N ALA A 98 -4.76 -17.60 -3.44
CA ALA A 98 -5.67 -18.33 -2.57
C ALA A 98 -6.93 -18.79 -3.33
N LYS A 99 -7.36 -20.02 -3.06
CA LYS A 99 -8.57 -20.61 -3.67
C LYS A 99 -9.74 -20.41 -2.72
N ILE A 100 -10.36 -19.23 -2.82
CA ILE A 100 -11.53 -18.82 -2.03
C ILE A 100 -12.80 -18.79 -2.90
N SER A 101 -13.97 -18.80 -2.27
CA SER A 101 -15.22 -18.57 -3.00
C SER A 101 -15.39 -17.09 -3.30
N TYR A 102 -15.78 -16.77 -4.52
CA TYR A 102 -16.13 -15.40 -4.93
C TYR A 102 -17.62 -15.07 -4.72
N ASN A 103 -18.36 -15.98 -4.07
CA ASN A 103 -19.77 -15.82 -3.74
C ASN A 103 -19.95 -15.62 -2.23
N ALA A 104 -20.43 -14.43 -1.84
CA ALA A 104 -20.69 -14.08 -0.44
C ALA A 104 -21.66 -15.03 0.28
N ALA A 105 -22.57 -15.68 -0.44
CA ALA A 105 -23.50 -16.66 0.14
C ALA A 105 -22.79 -17.92 0.67
N ASP A 106 -21.55 -18.18 0.25
CA ASP A 106 -20.75 -19.28 0.75
C ASP A 106 -20.08 -18.98 2.10
N TYR A 107 -20.35 -17.82 2.69
CA TYR A 107 -19.79 -17.41 3.96
C TYR A 107 -20.88 -17.11 4.98
N GLN A 108 -20.56 -17.40 6.24
CA GLN A 108 -21.33 -17.00 7.41
C GLN A 108 -20.40 -16.49 8.50
N GLY A 109 -20.86 -15.52 9.27
CA GLY A 109 -20.11 -14.95 10.38
C GLY A 109 -20.78 -15.17 11.73
N PHE A 110 -19.97 -15.09 12.78
CA PHE A 110 -20.40 -15.13 14.18
C PHE A 110 -19.71 -13.97 14.91
N LEU A 111 -20.50 -13.07 15.49
CA LEU A 111 -20.02 -11.87 16.16
C LEU A 111 -20.27 -11.98 17.67
N MET A 112 -19.21 -11.74 18.44
CA MET A 112 -19.25 -11.66 19.89
C MET A 112 -18.51 -10.42 20.37
N GLY A 113 -18.85 -9.93 21.57
CA GLY A 113 -18.02 -8.97 22.28
C GLY A 113 -16.77 -9.65 22.84
N SER A 114 -15.79 -8.84 23.21
CA SER A 114 -14.54 -9.29 23.79
C SER A 114 -13.99 -8.27 24.77
N ASP A 115 -13.45 -8.75 25.90
CA ASP A 115 -12.76 -7.92 26.88
C ASP A 115 -11.31 -7.57 26.43
N GLU A 116 -10.62 -6.78 27.25
CA GLU A 116 -9.22 -6.36 27.02
C GLU A 116 -8.23 -7.53 26.94
N ASN A 117 -8.60 -8.71 27.47
CA ASN A 117 -7.81 -9.93 27.49
C ASN A 117 -8.26 -10.94 26.43
N LEU A 118 -9.11 -10.53 25.49
CA LEU A 118 -9.69 -11.35 24.42
C LEU A 118 -10.64 -12.46 24.87
N ASN A 119 -11.21 -12.35 26.09
CA ASN A 119 -12.26 -13.25 26.56
C ASN A 119 -13.61 -12.83 25.98
N THR A 120 -14.44 -13.82 25.67
CA THR A 120 -15.78 -13.60 25.09
C THR A 120 -16.73 -12.87 26.04
N GLU A 121 -17.39 -11.84 25.52
CA GLU A 121 -18.46 -11.09 26.19
C GLU A 121 -19.64 -10.88 25.24
N THR A 122 -20.74 -10.36 25.79
CA THR A 122 -21.89 -9.92 25.01
C THR A 122 -21.58 -8.65 24.22
N VAL A 123 -22.17 -8.51 23.04
CA VAL A 123 -22.05 -7.29 22.24
C VAL A 123 -22.77 -6.13 22.92
N SER A 124 -22.06 -5.02 23.14
CA SER A 124 -22.58 -3.86 23.86
C SER A 124 -23.45 -2.94 22.99
N THR A 125 -23.16 -2.85 21.69
CA THR A 125 -23.93 -2.02 20.74
C THR A 125 -25.17 -2.76 20.27
N PRO A 126 -26.39 -2.28 20.57
CA PRO A 126 -27.64 -2.90 20.15
C PRO A 126 -27.92 -2.68 18.66
N GLY A 127 -28.80 -3.51 18.08
CA GLY A 127 -29.36 -3.27 16.75
C GLY A 127 -28.36 -3.39 15.60
N ILE A 128 -27.24 -4.10 15.80
CA ILE A 128 -26.27 -4.35 14.73
C ILE A 128 -26.92 -5.27 13.69
N SER A 129 -26.95 -4.78 12.46
CA SER A 129 -27.16 -5.57 11.26
C SER A 129 -25.83 -5.68 10.50
N SER A 130 -25.71 -6.66 9.62
CA SER A 130 -24.48 -6.80 8.84
C SER A 130 -24.70 -7.43 7.47
N SER A 131 -23.70 -7.26 6.62
CA SER A 131 -23.60 -7.97 5.35
C SER A 131 -22.16 -8.35 5.05
N PHE A 132 -21.97 -9.56 4.54
CA PHE A 132 -20.68 -10.02 4.03
C PHE A 132 -20.57 -9.70 2.55
N HIS A 133 -19.41 -9.18 2.12
CA HIS A 133 -19.14 -8.74 0.76
C HIS A 133 -17.89 -9.43 0.23
N VAL A 134 -17.95 -9.87 -1.02
CA VAL A 134 -16.76 -10.28 -1.79
C VAL A 134 -16.54 -9.28 -2.91
N PHE A 135 -15.33 -8.73 -3.00
CA PHE A 135 -14.98 -7.70 -3.97
C PHE A 135 -14.47 -8.34 -5.26
N GLY A 136 -15.38 -8.94 -6.03
CA GLY A 136 -15.03 -9.60 -7.30
C GLY A 136 -14.05 -10.76 -7.11
N SER A 137 -13.12 -10.88 -8.03
CA SER A 137 -12.04 -11.87 -8.04
C SER A 137 -10.74 -11.38 -7.42
N THR A 138 -10.73 -10.17 -6.84
CA THR A 138 -9.53 -9.49 -6.30
C THR A 138 -8.90 -10.20 -5.10
N GLY A 139 -9.63 -11.10 -4.44
CA GLY A 139 -9.21 -11.74 -3.19
C GLY A 139 -9.58 -10.96 -1.92
N TYR A 140 -10.15 -9.76 -2.08
CA TYR A 140 -10.66 -8.95 -0.98
C TYR A 140 -12.08 -9.38 -0.58
N VAL A 141 -12.32 -9.38 0.72
CA VAL A 141 -13.63 -9.57 1.34
C VAL A 141 -13.86 -8.50 2.39
N GLY A 142 -15.13 -8.22 2.71
CA GLY A 142 -15.48 -7.22 3.69
C GLY A 142 -16.71 -7.57 4.48
N VAL A 143 -16.78 -7.10 5.73
CA VAL A 143 -17.98 -7.20 6.55
C VAL A 143 -18.43 -5.79 6.90
N LEU A 144 -19.60 -5.42 6.38
CA LEU A 144 -20.27 -4.17 6.71
C LEU A 144 -21.15 -4.42 7.93
N PHE A 145 -20.98 -3.61 8.96
CA PHE A 145 -21.81 -3.53 10.15
C PHE A 145 -22.55 -2.20 10.14
N GLU A 146 -23.86 -2.22 10.38
CA GLU A 146 -24.68 -1.03 10.57
C GLU A 146 -25.43 -1.14 11.89
N ALA A 147 -25.44 -0.07 12.69
CA ALA A 147 -26.08 -0.02 13.99
C ALA A 147 -27.02 1.19 14.12
N ASP A 148 -27.97 1.08 15.04
CA ASP A 148 -28.91 2.17 15.36
C ASP A 148 -28.21 3.35 16.07
N GLU A 149 -27.09 3.09 16.73
CA GLU A 149 -26.28 4.05 17.47
C GLU A 149 -24.78 3.89 17.16
N PRO A 150 -23.93 4.89 17.47
CA PRO A 150 -22.50 4.77 17.26
C PRO A 150 -21.91 3.56 17.98
N PHE A 151 -20.98 2.85 17.34
CA PHE A 151 -20.35 1.67 17.93
C PHE A 151 -19.69 2.00 19.27
N ALA A 152 -19.95 1.17 20.27
CA ALA A 152 -19.33 1.25 21.57
C ALA A 152 -17.82 0.96 21.43
N GLN A 153 -17.04 1.50 22.37
CA GLN A 153 -15.61 1.19 22.49
C GLN A 153 -15.44 -0.21 23.07
N GLN A 154 -15.64 -1.22 22.23
CA GLN A 154 -15.57 -2.63 22.58
C GLN A 154 -14.80 -3.38 21.51
N VAL A 155 -13.93 -4.30 21.92
CA VAL A 155 -13.32 -5.25 20.99
C VAL A 155 -14.40 -6.26 20.59
N LEU A 156 -14.60 -6.41 19.29
CA LEU A 156 -15.46 -7.42 18.70
C LEU A 156 -14.62 -8.58 18.21
N ASN A 157 -15.13 -9.79 18.40
CA ASN A 157 -14.59 -11.03 17.89
C ASN A 157 -15.50 -11.53 16.77
N LEU A 158 -15.04 -11.39 15.52
CA LEU A 158 -15.70 -11.96 14.36
C LEU A 158 -15.04 -13.27 14.00
N THR A 159 -15.81 -14.36 14.05
CA THR A 159 -15.43 -15.64 13.45
C THR A 159 -16.15 -15.80 12.12
N MET A 160 -15.40 -15.89 11.04
CA MET A 160 -15.91 -16.15 9.70
C MET A 160 -15.75 -17.63 9.36
N ARG A 161 -16.74 -18.20 8.68
CA ARG A 161 -16.76 -19.58 8.22
C ARG A 161 -17.05 -19.65 6.73
N ALA A 162 -16.21 -20.40 6.02
CA ALA A 162 -16.51 -20.82 4.66
C ALA A 162 -17.38 -22.09 4.69
N ASN A 163 -18.50 -22.05 3.98
CA ASN A 163 -19.42 -23.18 3.81
C ASN A 163 -19.02 -24.09 2.63
N GLN A 164 -18.12 -23.61 1.77
CA GLN A 164 -17.51 -24.38 0.70
C GLN A 164 -15.98 -24.45 0.88
N GLU A 165 -15.44 -25.66 0.87
CA GLU A 165 -14.00 -25.88 0.89
C GLU A 165 -13.49 -26.01 -0.54
N LEU A 166 -12.87 -24.95 -1.05
CA LEU A 166 -12.37 -24.88 -2.43
C LEU A 166 -10.88 -25.20 -2.55
N SER A 167 -10.23 -25.49 -1.44
CA SER A 167 -8.88 -26.02 -1.40
C SER A 167 -8.85 -27.31 -0.58
N PHE A 168 -8.16 -28.32 -1.11
CA PHE A 168 -7.93 -29.58 -0.43
C PHE A 168 -6.49 -29.63 0.06
N ARG A 169 -6.31 -29.96 1.33
CA ARG A 169 -5.02 -30.31 1.90
C ARG A 169 -5.20 -31.60 2.68
N GLU A 170 -4.37 -32.60 2.42
CA GLU A 170 -4.34 -33.82 3.24
C GLU A 170 -4.06 -33.43 4.70
N ALA A 171 -4.79 -34.03 5.63
CA ALA A 171 -4.66 -33.74 7.05
C ALA A 171 -3.25 -34.12 7.52
N ASP A 172 -2.39 -33.14 7.75
CA ASP A 172 -1.25 -33.33 8.64
C ASP A 172 -1.81 -33.53 10.05
N ASP A 173 -1.33 -34.58 10.74
CA ASP A 173 -1.65 -34.96 12.13
C ASP A 173 -1.16 -33.92 13.18
N GLU A 174 -1.03 -32.65 12.79
CA GLU A 174 -0.75 -31.55 13.72
C GLU A 174 -2.04 -31.24 14.50
N PRO A 175 -2.00 -31.26 15.84
CA PRO A 175 -3.16 -30.91 16.64
C PRO A 175 -3.61 -29.50 16.26
N ALA A 176 -4.90 -29.38 15.89
CA ALA A 176 -5.53 -28.09 15.67
C ALA A 176 -5.19 -27.18 16.85
N ASP A 177 -4.58 -26.03 16.56
CA ASP A 177 -4.16 -25.04 17.54
C ASP A 177 -5.22 -24.91 18.64
N GLU A 178 -4.86 -25.23 19.89
CA GLU A 178 -5.71 -25.07 21.08
C GLU A 178 -6.14 -23.61 21.31
N LEU A 179 -5.69 -22.67 20.47
CA LEU A 179 -5.98 -21.24 20.50
C LEU A 179 -7.48 -20.88 20.49
N ALA A 180 -8.39 -21.79 20.13
CA ALA A 180 -9.82 -21.46 20.04
C ALA A 180 -10.75 -22.18 21.03
N GLY A 181 -10.32 -23.21 21.77
CA GLY A 181 -11.17 -23.96 22.73
C GLY A 181 -12.48 -24.57 22.17
N ASP A 182 -12.77 -24.39 20.88
CA ASP A 182 -14.04 -24.72 20.22
C ASP A 182 -13.80 -25.76 19.12
N LYS A 183 -14.53 -26.87 19.23
CA LYS A 183 -14.47 -28.01 18.30
C LYS A 183 -14.90 -27.64 16.88
N SER A 184 -15.61 -26.53 16.68
CA SER A 184 -16.05 -26.10 15.35
C SER A 184 -14.87 -25.81 14.41
N PHE A 185 -13.74 -25.33 14.91
CA PHE A 185 -12.55 -24.99 14.10
C PHE A 185 -11.89 -26.22 13.46
N ALA A 186 -12.10 -27.40 14.05
CA ALA A 186 -11.68 -28.67 13.46
C ALA A 186 -12.68 -29.22 12.41
N GLN A 187 -13.93 -28.76 12.44
CA GLN A 187 -15.02 -29.27 11.60
C GLN A 187 -15.29 -28.40 10.37
N HIS A 188 -15.03 -27.11 10.47
CA HIS A 188 -15.28 -26.13 9.42
C HIS A 188 -14.03 -25.30 9.18
N ASP A 189 -13.87 -24.84 7.94
CA ASP A 189 -12.81 -23.90 7.58
C ASP A 189 -13.19 -22.48 8.02
N GLN A 190 -12.50 -21.99 9.04
CA GLN A 190 -12.86 -20.77 9.77
C GLN A 190 -11.65 -19.91 10.07
N TRP A 191 -11.84 -18.60 10.17
CA TRP A 191 -10.84 -17.68 10.68
C TRP A 191 -11.47 -16.67 11.64
N ARG A 192 -10.64 -16.08 12.50
CA ARG A 192 -11.09 -15.18 13.56
C ARG A 192 -10.32 -13.87 13.50
N VAL A 193 -11.04 -12.76 13.66
CA VAL A 193 -10.49 -11.41 13.68
C VAL A 193 -11.03 -10.63 14.87
N PHE A 194 -10.13 -9.99 15.61
CA PHE A 194 -10.46 -9.07 16.70
C PHE A 194 -10.26 -7.62 16.26
N PHE A 195 -11.28 -6.79 16.44
CA PHE A 195 -11.31 -5.43 15.94
C PHE A 195 -12.24 -4.54 16.79
N ASN A 196 -12.04 -3.22 16.79
CA ASN A 196 -12.85 -2.26 17.55
C ASN A 196 -13.37 -1.16 16.63
N PRO A 197 -14.64 -1.22 16.19
CA PRO A 197 -15.23 -0.20 15.33
C PRO A 197 -15.51 1.14 16.05
N GLY A 198 -15.53 1.15 17.39
CA GLY A 198 -15.68 2.36 18.20
C GLY A 198 -14.34 3.05 18.54
N ALA A 199 -13.21 2.54 18.03
CA ALA A 199 -11.90 3.12 18.28
C ALA A 199 -11.78 4.54 17.70
N ARG A 200 -11.16 5.46 18.45
CA ARG A 200 -10.98 6.87 18.05
C ARG A 200 -10.15 7.06 16.79
N LYS A 201 -9.25 6.11 16.49
CA LYS A 201 -8.40 6.13 15.29
C LYS A 201 -8.92 5.20 14.19
N ALA A 202 -10.14 4.68 14.29
CA ALA A 202 -10.80 4.06 13.13
C ALA A 202 -10.90 5.11 12.02
N GLU A 203 -10.44 4.76 10.83
CA GLU A 203 -10.39 5.72 9.72
C GLU A 203 -11.79 5.96 9.16
N THR A 204 -12.17 7.22 8.97
CA THR A 204 -13.46 7.56 8.38
C THR A 204 -13.36 7.56 6.86
N ILE A 205 -14.29 6.85 6.18
CA ILE A 205 -14.38 6.83 4.72
C ILE A 205 -15.75 7.32 4.26
N ALA A 206 -15.74 8.21 3.24
CA ALA A 206 -16.95 8.85 2.74
C ALA A 206 -17.93 7.86 2.09
N SER A 207 -17.45 6.71 1.59
CA SER A 207 -18.29 5.66 1.02
C SER A 207 -19.30 5.07 2.02
N LEU A 208 -19.03 5.14 3.33
CA LEU A 208 -19.95 4.65 4.34
C LEU A 208 -21.05 5.65 4.70
N ASP A 209 -20.88 6.95 4.42
CA ASP A 209 -21.94 7.95 4.60
C ASP A 209 -23.03 7.88 3.52
N ALA A 210 -22.82 7.08 2.47
CA ALA A 210 -23.82 6.85 1.43
C ALA A 210 -25.06 6.13 1.99
N ALA A 211 -26.24 6.51 1.48
CA ALA A 211 -27.52 5.89 1.85
C ALA A 211 -27.57 4.39 1.50
N THR A 212 -26.87 3.99 0.44
CA THR A 212 -26.72 2.60 0.03
C THR A 212 -25.24 2.29 -0.10
N PHE A 213 -24.81 1.18 0.49
CA PHE A 213 -23.43 0.73 0.39
C PHE A 213 -23.09 0.35 -1.06
N ALA A 214 -21.99 0.91 -1.56
CA ALA A 214 -21.48 0.64 -2.91
C ALA A 214 -20.10 -0.03 -2.79
N PRO A 215 -19.99 -1.37 -3.00
CA PRO A 215 -18.74 -2.10 -2.80
C PRO A 215 -17.56 -1.53 -3.60
N ALA A 216 -17.76 -1.18 -4.87
CA ALA A 216 -16.71 -0.58 -5.70
C ALA A 216 -16.19 0.76 -5.15
N ARG A 217 -17.07 1.58 -4.56
CA ARG A 217 -16.66 2.86 -3.98
C ARG A 217 -15.87 2.66 -2.69
N ALA A 218 -16.31 1.73 -1.85
CA ALA A 218 -15.58 1.37 -0.64
C ALA A 218 -14.20 0.75 -0.97
N PHE A 219 -14.15 -0.15 -1.94
CA PHE A 219 -12.91 -0.74 -2.44
C PHE A 219 -11.95 0.32 -2.98
N TYR A 220 -12.45 1.30 -3.74
CA TYR A 220 -11.62 2.41 -4.18
C TYR A 220 -11.07 3.23 -3.01
N ASP A 221 -11.94 3.67 -2.08
CA ASP A 221 -11.55 4.54 -0.97
C ASP A 221 -10.51 3.87 -0.04
N VAL A 222 -10.62 2.54 0.16
CA VAL A 222 -9.80 1.77 1.10
C VAL A 222 -8.55 1.17 0.46
N VAL A 223 -8.68 0.60 -0.75
CA VAL A 223 -7.61 -0.19 -1.39
C VAL A 223 -6.95 0.65 -2.49
N LEU A 224 -7.69 0.92 -3.57
CA LEU A 224 -7.08 1.42 -4.80
C LEU A 224 -6.55 2.85 -4.71
N LYS A 225 -7.09 3.69 -3.82
CA LYS A 225 -6.68 5.09 -3.72
C LYS A 225 -5.21 5.25 -3.28
N SER A 226 -4.71 4.36 -2.44
CA SER A 226 -3.30 4.35 -2.03
C SER A 226 -2.41 3.81 -3.14
N ASP A 227 -2.84 2.73 -3.79
CA ASP A 227 -2.12 2.13 -4.91
C ASP A 227 -2.03 3.08 -6.11
N GLU A 228 -3.11 3.80 -6.40
CA GLU A 228 -3.16 4.84 -7.42
C GLU A 228 -2.16 5.96 -7.11
N GLN A 229 -2.04 6.41 -5.85
CA GLN A 229 -1.05 7.41 -5.48
C GLN A 229 0.37 6.91 -5.69
N THR A 230 0.63 5.64 -5.40
CA THR A 230 1.93 4.99 -5.61
C THR A 230 2.27 4.90 -7.10
N ALA A 231 1.33 4.42 -7.93
CA ALA A 231 1.49 4.36 -9.38
C ALA A 231 1.73 5.75 -9.99
N ARG A 232 0.97 6.76 -9.56
CA ARG A 232 1.16 8.16 -9.99
C ARG A 232 2.50 8.74 -9.58
N ALA A 233 3.00 8.41 -8.39
CA ALA A 233 4.32 8.84 -7.94
C ALA A 233 5.44 8.23 -8.79
N ALA A 234 5.29 6.96 -9.21
CA ALA A 234 6.22 6.31 -10.13
C ALA A 234 6.21 7.00 -11.51
N LEU A 235 5.02 7.31 -12.05
CA LEU A 235 4.85 8.09 -13.28
C LEU A 235 5.51 9.46 -13.20
N ASP A 236 5.31 10.20 -12.10
CA ASP A 236 5.96 11.49 -11.85
C ASP A 236 7.49 11.37 -11.85
N SER A 237 8.02 10.37 -11.13
CA SER A 237 9.47 10.13 -11.06
C SER A 237 10.04 9.82 -12.44
N LYS A 238 9.34 9.02 -13.24
CA LYS A 238 9.78 8.65 -14.58
C LYS A 238 9.75 9.84 -15.54
N LEU A 239 8.77 10.75 -15.42
CA LEU A 239 8.77 11.98 -16.21
C LEU A 239 9.95 12.90 -15.89
N VAL A 240 10.41 12.96 -14.62
CA VAL A 240 11.64 13.70 -14.27
C VAL A 240 12.87 13.09 -14.94
N GLU A 241 12.96 11.76 -14.95
CA GLU A 241 14.04 11.03 -15.62
C GLU A 241 14.05 11.30 -17.13
N MET A 242 12.89 11.17 -17.78
CA MET A 242 12.71 11.47 -19.20
C MET A 242 13.08 12.92 -19.54
N ARG A 243 12.63 13.90 -18.75
CA ARG A 243 12.99 15.32 -18.94
C ARG A 243 14.50 15.53 -18.82
N THR A 244 15.13 14.87 -17.85
CA THR A 244 16.59 14.91 -17.68
C THR A 244 17.33 14.32 -18.88
N ALA A 245 16.85 13.19 -19.40
CA ALA A 245 17.44 12.55 -20.58
C ALA A 245 17.29 13.43 -21.84
N LEU A 246 16.13 14.09 -22.03
CA LEU A 246 15.93 15.07 -23.12
C LEU A 246 16.90 16.25 -23.00
N SER A 247 17.11 16.79 -21.79
CA SER A 247 18.11 17.85 -21.59
C SER A 247 19.55 17.38 -21.87
N ARG A 248 19.88 16.11 -21.60
CA ARG A 248 21.18 15.53 -21.98
C ARG A 248 21.32 15.39 -23.48
N ILE A 249 20.27 14.94 -24.18
CA ILE A 249 20.23 14.87 -25.64
C ILE A 249 20.51 16.25 -26.24
N ASP A 250 19.85 17.30 -25.74
CA ASP A 250 20.06 18.68 -26.20
C ASP A 250 21.51 19.16 -25.94
N SER A 251 22.02 18.93 -24.73
CA SER A 251 23.40 19.29 -24.37
C SER A 251 24.44 18.56 -25.24
N TYR A 252 24.31 17.25 -25.43
CA TYR A 252 25.26 16.47 -26.24
C TYR A 252 25.13 16.75 -27.74
N THR A 253 23.94 17.17 -28.20
CA THR A 253 23.76 17.69 -29.56
C THR A 253 24.49 19.02 -29.74
N THR A 254 24.51 19.89 -28.73
CA THR A 254 25.32 21.11 -28.74
C THR A 254 26.83 20.81 -28.70
N ASP A 255 27.25 19.80 -27.92
CA ASP A 255 28.64 19.36 -27.87
C ASP A 255 29.11 18.79 -29.23
N LEU A 256 28.23 18.11 -29.98
CA LEU A 256 28.51 17.64 -31.34
C LEU A 256 28.88 18.78 -32.28
N GLU A 257 28.11 19.86 -32.25
CA GLU A 257 28.29 21.01 -33.14
C GLU A 257 29.61 21.77 -32.86
N THR A 258 30.08 21.73 -31.61
CA THR A 258 31.24 22.48 -31.16
C THR A 258 32.54 21.65 -31.12
N THR A 259 32.45 20.33 -31.01
CA THR A 259 33.60 19.43 -30.93
C THR A 259 34.24 19.23 -32.31
N LYS A 260 35.54 19.49 -32.41
CA LYS A 260 36.32 19.36 -33.65
C LYS A 260 37.64 18.63 -33.41
N VAL A 261 38.02 17.77 -34.35
CA VAL A 261 39.33 17.12 -34.40
C VAL A 261 39.92 17.39 -35.78
N ASP A 262 41.01 18.14 -35.84
CA ASP A 262 41.68 18.50 -37.11
C ASP A 262 40.74 19.07 -38.20
N GLY A 263 39.76 19.87 -37.77
CA GLY A 263 38.74 20.45 -38.66
C GLY A 263 37.55 19.52 -39.00
N LEU A 264 37.64 18.22 -38.68
CA LEU A 264 36.52 17.29 -38.76
C LEU A 264 35.56 17.48 -37.57
N PHE A 265 34.27 17.36 -37.84
CA PHE A 265 33.21 17.33 -36.83
C PHE A 265 32.12 16.33 -37.22
N LEU A 266 31.34 15.87 -36.26
CA LEU A 266 30.20 15.02 -36.51
C LEU A 266 29.00 15.87 -36.94
N ARG A 267 28.29 15.42 -37.98
CA ARG A 267 26.98 15.98 -38.31
C ARG A 267 25.97 15.47 -37.27
N PRO A 268 25.06 16.32 -36.77
CA PRO A 268 23.99 15.86 -35.90
C PRO A 268 23.23 14.70 -36.55
N PRO A 269 23.09 13.55 -35.87
CA PRO A 269 22.34 12.43 -36.43
C PRO A 269 20.85 12.78 -36.50
N GLN A 270 20.11 12.05 -37.33
CA GLN A 270 18.66 12.13 -37.29
C GLN A 270 18.15 11.60 -35.94
N VAL A 271 17.36 12.41 -35.23
CA VAL A 271 16.72 11.99 -33.97
C VAL A 271 15.79 10.80 -34.26
N PRO A 272 15.87 9.69 -33.50
CA PRO A 272 15.00 8.55 -33.68
C PRO A 272 13.50 8.92 -33.64
N GLY A 273 12.67 8.29 -34.48
CA GLY A 273 11.25 8.65 -34.61
C GLY A 273 10.40 8.52 -33.33
N PHE A 274 10.80 7.62 -32.42
CA PHE A 274 10.18 7.47 -31.11
C PHE A 274 10.58 8.55 -30.09
N ILE A 275 11.52 9.43 -30.44
CA ILE A 275 12.03 10.52 -29.59
C ILE A 275 11.76 11.88 -30.25
N ALA A 276 11.71 11.91 -31.59
CA ALA A 276 11.62 13.12 -32.38
C ALA A 276 10.35 13.93 -32.08
N GLY A 277 10.55 15.11 -31.48
CA GLY A 277 9.48 16.03 -31.12
C GLY A 277 8.81 15.76 -29.78
N ASP A 278 9.38 14.86 -28.98
CA ASP A 278 8.93 14.64 -27.61
C ASP A 278 9.38 15.77 -26.69
N GLU A 279 8.51 16.14 -25.75
CA GLU A 279 8.78 17.15 -24.75
C GLU A 279 8.17 16.75 -23.42
N VAL A 280 8.89 16.98 -22.31
CA VAL A 280 8.32 16.89 -20.96
C VAL A 280 8.24 18.30 -20.39
N THR A 281 7.01 18.83 -20.34
CA THR A 281 6.72 20.19 -19.86
C THR A 281 6.23 20.18 -18.41
N GLY A 282 6.20 21.34 -17.76
CA GLY A 282 5.76 21.49 -16.38
C GLY A 282 6.90 21.39 -15.35
N GLY A 283 6.52 21.42 -14.08
CA GLY A 283 7.40 21.38 -12.91
C GLY A 283 7.25 20.09 -12.11
N SER A 284 8.38 19.58 -11.63
CA SER A 284 8.42 18.46 -10.69
C SER A 284 7.87 18.86 -9.32
N LYS A 285 7.66 17.88 -8.46
CA LYS A 285 7.26 18.11 -7.06
C LYS A 285 8.23 19.03 -6.31
N SER A 286 9.53 18.93 -6.58
CA SER A 286 10.56 19.75 -5.92
C SER A 286 10.64 21.19 -6.46
N GLU A 287 10.10 21.43 -7.66
CA GLU A 287 10.08 22.74 -8.32
C GLU A 287 8.79 23.52 -8.03
N SER A 288 7.77 22.87 -7.51
CA SER A 288 6.44 23.44 -7.29
C SER A 288 6.25 24.00 -5.88
N GLU A 289 5.71 25.21 -5.77
CA GLU A 289 5.42 25.86 -4.48
C GLU A 289 4.39 25.10 -3.63
N ASN A 290 3.48 24.37 -4.26
CA ASN A 290 2.42 23.62 -3.58
C ASN A 290 2.78 22.13 -3.36
N GLY A 291 4.01 21.72 -3.69
CA GLY A 291 4.47 20.34 -3.53
C GLY A 291 3.74 19.32 -4.41
N LYS A 292 3.15 19.75 -5.54
CA LYS A 292 2.52 18.88 -6.54
C LYS A 292 3.22 19.02 -7.89
N SER A 293 3.49 17.89 -8.56
CA SER A 293 4.00 17.90 -9.93
C SER A 293 2.87 18.10 -10.94
N ASN A 294 3.17 18.83 -12.00
CA ASN A 294 2.34 18.94 -13.20
C ASN A 294 3.12 18.58 -14.48
N LEU A 295 4.11 17.69 -14.35
CA LEU A 295 4.92 17.23 -15.49
C LEU A 295 4.05 16.50 -16.52
N ALA A 296 4.17 16.82 -17.80
CA ALA A 296 3.42 16.13 -18.84
C ALA A 296 4.31 15.80 -20.04
N LEU A 297 4.28 14.54 -20.47
CA LEU A 297 4.84 14.13 -21.74
C LEU A 297 3.90 14.58 -22.86
N THR A 298 4.45 15.31 -23.84
CA THR A 298 3.86 15.50 -25.16
C THR A 298 4.69 14.68 -26.13
N THR A 299 4.05 13.75 -26.84
CA THR A 299 4.71 12.89 -27.80
C THR A 299 3.85 12.69 -29.04
N LYS A 300 4.49 12.42 -30.17
CA LYS A 300 3.80 12.07 -31.44
C LYS A 300 3.69 10.56 -31.65
N THR A 301 4.51 9.79 -30.95
CA THR A 301 4.68 8.35 -31.19
C THR A 301 4.63 7.63 -29.86
N VAL A 302 3.76 6.64 -29.74
CA VAL A 302 3.70 5.75 -28.58
C VAL A 302 4.58 4.54 -28.87
N VAL A 303 5.32 4.07 -27.87
CA VAL A 303 6.08 2.81 -28.00
C VAL A 303 5.13 1.64 -28.30
N PRO A 304 5.58 0.58 -28.98
CA PRO A 304 4.74 -0.56 -29.30
C PRO A 304 4.15 -1.21 -28.05
N GLY A 305 2.83 -1.41 -28.03
CA GLY A 305 2.09 -1.90 -26.86
C GLY A 305 1.98 -0.92 -25.69
N GLY A 306 2.51 0.29 -25.84
CA GLY A 306 2.38 1.36 -24.86
C GLY A 306 1.04 2.11 -24.96
N PHE A 307 0.82 2.95 -23.95
CA PHE A 307 -0.34 3.81 -23.80
C PHE A 307 0.05 5.29 -23.80
N ASP A 308 -0.88 6.15 -24.19
CA ASP A 308 -0.76 7.61 -24.07
C ASP A 308 -2.10 8.19 -23.66
N PHE A 309 -2.20 8.64 -22.42
CA PHE A 309 -3.38 9.31 -21.88
C PHE A 309 -3.04 10.26 -20.74
N ASN A 310 -3.92 11.23 -20.54
CA ASN A 310 -3.81 12.17 -19.43
C ASN A 310 -4.32 11.54 -18.12
N TRP A 311 -3.46 10.77 -17.45
CA TRP A 311 -3.76 10.18 -16.15
C TRP A 311 -4.05 11.22 -15.03
N ARG A 312 -3.79 12.51 -15.25
CA ARG A 312 -4.10 13.57 -14.27
C ARG A 312 -5.50 14.15 -14.37
N SER A 313 -6.25 13.89 -15.45
CA SER A 313 -7.58 14.48 -15.64
C SER A 313 -8.70 13.82 -14.85
N GLY A 314 -8.45 12.65 -14.25
CA GLY A 314 -9.43 11.88 -13.48
C GLY A 314 -8.73 11.03 -12.44
N ASN A 315 -9.39 9.98 -11.97
CA ASN A 315 -8.84 8.98 -11.06
C ASN A 315 -9.33 7.57 -11.45
N VAL A 316 -8.82 6.52 -10.80
CA VAL A 316 -9.22 5.13 -11.11
C VAL A 316 -10.74 4.94 -10.99
N TYR A 317 -11.39 5.58 -10.01
CA TYR A 317 -12.84 5.50 -9.84
C TYR A 317 -13.63 6.15 -10.97
N ASP A 318 -13.11 7.23 -11.55
CA ASP A 318 -13.72 7.91 -12.70
C ASP A 318 -13.53 7.13 -14.02
N GLY A 319 -12.62 6.16 -14.06
CA GLY A 319 -12.39 5.25 -15.19
C GLY A 319 -11.47 5.83 -16.28
N TYR A 320 -10.21 5.39 -16.32
CA TYR A 320 -9.27 5.74 -17.40
C TYR A 320 -9.59 4.99 -18.70
N LEU A 321 -10.01 3.73 -18.58
CA LEU A 321 -10.35 2.87 -19.72
C LEU A 321 -11.54 3.41 -20.51
N ASP A 322 -12.46 4.15 -19.88
CA ASP A 322 -13.62 4.73 -20.57
C ASP A 322 -13.22 5.81 -21.58
N VAL A 323 -12.06 6.43 -21.40
CA VAL A 323 -11.51 7.44 -22.33
C VAL A 323 -10.63 6.80 -23.40
N LEU A 324 -9.95 5.70 -23.06
CA LEU A 324 -8.98 5.03 -23.93
C LEU A 324 -9.60 4.02 -24.90
N VAL A 325 -10.58 3.25 -24.42
CA VAL A 325 -11.14 2.14 -25.19
C VAL A 325 -12.07 2.68 -26.28
N PRO A 326 -11.83 2.31 -27.56
CA PRO A 326 -12.70 2.71 -28.65
C PRO A 326 -14.15 2.29 -28.44
N VAL A 327 -15.09 3.15 -28.84
CA VAL A 327 -16.53 2.88 -28.72
C VAL A 327 -16.89 1.57 -29.43
N GLY A 328 -17.52 0.65 -28.70
CA GLY A 328 -17.94 -0.66 -29.21
C GLY A 328 -16.90 -1.78 -29.05
N GLN A 329 -15.72 -1.48 -28.53
CA GLN A 329 -14.70 -2.45 -28.16
C GLN A 329 -14.74 -2.73 -26.65
N SER A 330 -14.48 -3.96 -26.24
CA SER A 330 -14.27 -4.26 -24.81
C SER A 330 -12.87 -3.89 -24.35
N TYR A 331 -12.70 -3.51 -23.08
CA TYR A 331 -11.37 -3.23 -22.54
C TYR A 331 -10.44 -4.45 -22.62
N GLY A 332 -10.97 -5.67 -22.50
CA GLY A 332 -10.19 -6.91 -22.65
C GLY A 332 -9.64 -7.09 -24.07
N GLU A 333 -10.44 -6.83 -25.09
CA GLU A 333 -9.98 -6.84 -26.49
C GLU A 333 -8.96 -5.74 -26.74
N PHE A 334 -9.17 -4.53 -26.20
CA PHE A 334 -8.25 -3.40 -26.35
C PHE A 334 -6.88 -3.70 -25.73
N LEU A 335 -6.84 -4.18 -24.48
CA LEU A 335 -5.60 -4.53 -23.79
C LEU A 335 -4.90 -5.72 -24.46
N SER A 336 -5.66 -6.70 -24.98
CA SER A 336 -5.09 -7.82 -25.73
C SER A 336 -4.44 -7.37 -27.03
N GLN A 337 -5.06 -6.46 -27.80
CA GLN A 337 -4.46 -5.89 -29.00
C GLN A 337 -3.16 -5.17 -28.67
N LYS A 338 -3.16 -4.37 -27.60
CA LYS A 338 -1.95 -3.68 -27.11
C LYS A 338 -0.82 -4.64 -26.73
N SER A 339 -1.14 -5.77 -26.11
CA SER A 339 -0.12 -6.78 -25.77
C SER A 339 0.53 -7.46 -26.97
N VAL A 340 -0.14 -7.49 -28.13
CA VAL A 340 0.42 -8.09 -29.36
C VAL A 340 1.37 -7.12 -30.05
N GLU A 341 1.06 -5.81 -30.05
CA GLU A 341 1.93 -4.76 -30.60
C GLU A 341 3.36 -4.83 -30.03
N SER A 342 3.52 -5.17 -28.74
CA SER A 342 4.84 -5.25 -28.09
C SER A 342 5.68 -6.47 -28.51
N THR A 343 5.09 -7.48 -29.15
CA THR A 343 5.79 -8.73 -29.52
C THR A 343 6.34 -8.68 -30.95
N ASP A 344 5.69 -7.92 -31.84
CA ASP A 344 5.97 -7.95 -33.28
C ASP A 344 6.94 -6.85 -33.75
N GLU A 345 7.19 -5.82 -32.93
CA GLU A 345 8.04 -4.70 -33.31
C GLU A 345 9.47 -4.78 -32.74
N ARG A 346 10.46 -4.43 -33.57
CA ARG A 346 11.86 -4.40 -33.18
C ARG A 346 12.10 -3.23 -32.23
N GLU A 347 12.66 -3.53 -31.06
CA GLU A 347 13.12 -2.52 -30.10
C GLU A 347 14.20 -1.61 -30.72
N PHE A 348 14.15 -0.31 -30.43
CA PHE A 348 15.15 0.65 -30.90
C PHE A 348 16.56 0.23 -30.46
N GLY A 349 17.49 0.16 -31.41
CA GLY A 349 18.90 -0.09 -31.15
C GLY A 349 19.76 1.13 -31.41
N VAL A 350 20.83 1.30 -30.63
CA VAL A 350 21.88 2.33 -30.88
C VAL A 350 22.47 2.20 -32.29
N ASP A 351 22.53 0.96 -32.79
CA ASP A 351 23.03 0.64 -34.13
C ASP A 351 22.18 1.24 -35.27
N ASP A 352 20.96 1.70 -34.96
CA ASP A 352 20.08 2.35 -35.93
C ASP A 352 20.43 3.85 -36.12
N ILE A 353 21.40 4.39 -35.37
CA ILE A 353 21.87 5.77 -35.49
C ILE A 353 23.08 5.87 -36.44
N GLU A 354 22.94 6.67 -37.50
CA GLU A 354 24.03 6.93 -38.44
C GLU A 354 24.94 8.09 -38.00
N TRP A 355 26.23 7.79 -37.78
CA TRP A 355 27.24 8.75 -37.34
C TRP A 355 28.17 9.17 -38.48
N THR A 356 27.84 10.29 -39.11
CA THR A 356 28.56 10.80 -40.29
C THR A 356 29.41 12.03 -39.94
N LEU A 357 30.67 12.03 -40.38
CA LEU A 357 31.58 13.16 -40.24
C LEU A 357 31.32 14.25 -41.30
N SER A 358 31.89 15.43 -41.09
CA SER A 358 31.73 16.58 -41.97
C SER A 358 32.16 16.33 -43.42
N ASP A 359 33.13 15.43 -43.61
CA ASP A 359 33.65 15.00 -44.91
C ASP A 359 32.87 13.84 -45.56
N GLY A 360 31.85 13.30 -44.88
CA GLY A 360 31.00 12.20 -45.35
C GLY A 360 31.47 10.79 -44.96
N SER A 361 32.60 10.65 -44.26
CA SER A 361 33.04 9.36 -43.71
C SER A 361 32.22 8.98 -42.47
N SER A 362 32.17 7.68 -42.15
CA SER A 362 31.48 7.17 -40.96
C SER A 362 32.46 7.09 -39.80
N LEU A 363 32.15 7.79 -38.69
CA LEU A 363 33.00 7.68 -37.50
C LEU A 363 33.03 6.26 -36.95
N ALA A 364 31.88 5.57 -36.97
CA ALA A 364 31.72 4.24 -36.39
C ALA A 364 32.38 3.13 -37.24
N GLN A 365 32.43 3.29 -38.57
CA GLN A 365 32.96 2.28 -39.48
C GLN A 365 34.42 2.54 -39.87
N ASP A 366 34.80 3.80 -40.08
CA ASP A 366 36.10 4.17 -40.64
C ASP A 366 37.18 4.38 -39.56
N TYR A 367 36.79 4.56 -38.30
CA TYR A 367 37.70 4.79 -37.18
C TYR A 367 37.47 3.78 -36.05
N ARG A 368 38.58 3.30 -35.46
CA ARG A 368 38.50 2.41 -34.30
C ARG A 368 38.29 3.23 -33.03
N THR A 369 37.51 2.72 -32.10
CA THR A 369 37.32 3.29 -30.76
C THR A 369 38.64 3.49 -29.99
N SER A 370 39.70 2.77 -30.35
CA SER A 370 41.04 2.90 -29.78
C SER A 370 41.85 4.08 -30.33
N ASP A 371 41.39 4.75 -31.39
CA ASP A 371 42.14 5.82 -32.05
C ASP A 371 42.13 7.09 -31.18
N VAL A 372 43.30 7.43 -30.64
CA VAL A 372 43.43 8.46 -29.59
C VAL A 372 43.06 9.84 -30.10
N THR A 373 43.28 10.10 -31.39
CA THR A 373 43.00 11.38 -32.06
C THR A 373 41.49 11.63 -32.16
N MET A 374 40.69 10.59 -32.38
CA MET A 374 39.23 10.67 -32.56
C MET A 374 38.44 10.56 -31.26
N ARG A 375 39.12 10.41 -30.11
CA ARG A 375 38.48 10.30 -28.79
C ARG A 375 37.46 11.40 -28.49
N PRO A 376 37.71 12.69 -28.76
CA PRO A 376 36.71 13.73 -28.48
C PRO A 376 35.38 13.46 -29.20
N LEU A 377 35.43 13.16 -30.50
CA LEU A 377 34.24 12.87 -31.30
C LEU A 377 33.58 11.55 -30.89
N THR A 378 34.38 10.53 -30.58
CA THR A 378 33.89 9.23 -30.11
C THR A 378 33.21 9.34 -28.74
N ASN A 379 33.71 10.19 -27.85
CA ASN A 379 33.10 10.42 -26.54
C ASN A 379 31.74 11.11 -26.68
N VAL A 380 31.63 12.15 -27.50
CA VAL A 380 30.34 12.83 -27.73
C VAL A 380 29.34 11.89 -28.42
N MET A 381 29.79 11.13 -29.43
CA MET A 381 29.00 10.08 -30.07
C MET A 381 28.42 9.09 -29.05
N ASN A 382 29.28 8.56 -28.16
CA ASN A 382 28.87 7.60 -27.13
C ASN A 382 27.91 8.23 -26.11
N ASN A 383 28.17 9.47 -25.69
CA ASN A 383 27.32 10.18 -24.73
C ASN A 383 25.92 10.44 -25.31
N LEU A 384 25.83 10.91 -26.56
CA LEU A 384 24.54 11.14 -27.20
C LEU A 384 23.80 9.82 -27.50
N SER A 385 24.52 8.79 -27.96
CA SER A 385 23.96 7.44 -28.14
C SER A 385 23.34 6.92 -26.85
N GLN A 386 24.07 7.02 -25.74
CA GLN A 386 23.57 6.59 -24.43
C GLN A 386 22.37 7.42 -23.99
N ALA A 387 22.38 8.75 -24.21
CA ALA A 387 21.25 9.59 -23.85
C ALA A 387 19.97 9.24 -24.62
N TYR A 388 20.07 8.83 -25.90
CA TYR A 388 18.93 8.30 -26.65
C TYR A 388 18.41 6.98 -26.07
N VAL A 389 19.30 6.05 -25.71
CA VAL A 389 18.92 4.78 -25.07
C VAL A 389 18.23 5.02 -23.74
N ASP A 390 18.83 5.87 -22.89
CA ASP A 390 18.29 6.23 -21.58
C ASP A 390 16.87 6.79 -21.72
N TYR A 391 16.67 7.74 -22.67
CA TYR A 391 15.35 8.30 -22.92
C TYR A 391 14.36 7.25 -23.44
N TYR A 392 14.75 6.45 -24.43
CA TYR A 392 13.87 5.42 -25.00
C TYR A 392 13.48 4.38 -23.95
N SER A 393 14.42 3.91 -23.13
CA SER A 393 14.15 2.99 -22.02
C SER A 393 13.18 3.61 -21.01
N ALA A 394 13.41 4.86 -20.60
CA ALA A 394 12.53 5.54 -19.66
C ALA A 394 11.13 5.77 -20.23
N LYS A 395 11.04 6.13 -21.53
CA LYS A 395 9.77 6.27 -22.25
C LYS A 395 9.04 4.95 -22.36
N ASN A 396 9.75 3.86 -22.69
CA ASN A 396 9.17 2.53 -22.77
C ASN A 396 8.57 2.13 -21.42
N GLU A 397 9.33 2.23 -20.34
CA GLU A 397 8.84 1.92 -18.98
C GLU A 397 7.63 2.79 -18.60
N TYR A 398 7.68 4.10 -18.89
CA TYR A 398 6.56 5.02 -18.65
C TYR A 398 5.30 4.57 -19.41
N GLN A 399 5.41 4.30 -20.71
CA GLN A 399 4.27 4.08 -21.58
C GLN A 399 3.72 2.64 -21.54
N SER A 400 4.56 1.62 -21.37
CA SER A 400 4.14 0.21 -21.44
C SER A 400 3.94 -0.45 -20.07
N SER A 401 4.71 -0.04 -19.06
CA SER A 401 4.60 -0.60 -17.69
C SER A 401 3.81 0.32 -16.78
N LEU A 402 4.30 1.53 -16.51
CA LEU A 402 3.74 2.38 -15.45
C LEU A 402 2.33 2.88 -15.77
N LEU A 403 2.07 3.23 -17.04
CA LEU A 403 0.71 3.57 -17.46
C LEU A 403 -0.21 2.34 -17.44
N PHE A 404 0.31 1.14 -17.73
CA PHE A 404 -0.47 -0.09 -17.61
C PHE A 404 -0.81 -0.43 -16.16
N ASP A 405 0.11 -0.25 -15.22
CA ASP A 405 -0.14 -0.48 -13.79
C ASP A 405 -1.34 0.36 -13.29
N LEU A 406 -1.47 1.60 -13.78
CA LEU A 406 -2.61 2.45 -13.47
C LEU A 406 -3.92 1.94 -14.11
N LEU A 407 -3.86 1.39 -15.33
CA LEU A 407 -5.01 0.76 -15.98
C LEU A 407 -5.40 -0.56 -15.32
N ALA A 408 -4.44 -1.30 -14.76
CA ALA A 408 -4.72 -2.53 -14.02
C ALA A 408 -5.59 -2.26 -12.78
N LEU A 409 -5.34 -1.15 -12.07
CA LEU A 409 -6.21 -0.72 -10.97
C LEU A 409 -7.66 -0.43 -11.43
N ASP A 410 -7.84 0.13 -12.63
CA ASP A 410 -9.17 0.35 -13.23
C ASP A 410 -9.82 -0.99 -13.61
N VAL A 411 -9.06 -1.95 -14.13
CA VAL A 411 -9.54 -3.33 -14.37
C VAL A 411 -10.02 -3.98 -13.07
N ASP A 412 -9.25 -3.88 -11.98
CA ASP A 412 -9.62 -4.42 -10.67
C ASP A 412 -10.90 -3.77 -10.15
N LEU A 413 -11.04 -2.45 -10.29
CA LEU A 413 -12.26 -1.75 -9.90
C LEU A 413 -13.48 -2.23 -10.72
N ARG A 414 -13.32 -2.41 -12.03
CA ARG A 414 -14.40 -2.89 -12.92
C ARG A 414 -14.80 -4.33 -12.60
N ASP A 415 -13.84 -5.16 -12.20
CA ASP A 415 -14.11 -6.49 -11.69
C ASP A 415 -14.98 -6.43 -10.43
N VAL A 416 -14.66 -5.56 -9.47
CA VAL A 416 -15.52 -5.32 -8.29
C VAL A 416 -16.90 -4.79 -8.68
N GLN A 417 -16.99 -3.86 -9.63
CA GLN A 417 -18.27 -3.31 -10.09
C GLN A 417 -19.17 -4.39 -10.72
N SER A 418 -18.58 -5.33 -11.45
CA SER A 418 -19.32 -6.33 -12.23
C SER A 418 -19.58 -7.63 -11.46
N ASN A 419 -18.64 -8.02 -10.60
CA ASN A 419 -18.57 -9.35 -10.01
C ASN A 419 -18.60 -9.33 -8.47
N SER A 420 -18.87 -8.18 -7.83
CA SER A 420 -19.10 -8.18 -6.38
C SER A 420 -20.34 -8.98 -6.00
N SER A 421 -20.26 -9.63 -4.84
CA SER A 421 -21.38 -10.38 -4.26
C SER A 421 -21.57 -9.99 -2.80
N ALA A 422 -22.82 -10.03 -2.33
CA ALA A 422 -23.17 -9.69 -0.96
C ALA A 422 -24.11 -10.74 -0.36
N ASN A 423 -23.93 -11.02 0.93
CA ASN A 423 -24.83 -11.85 1.73
C ASN A 423 -25.31 -11.04 2.94
N SER A 424 -26.56 -10.63 2.89
CA SER A 424 -27.24 -9.83 3.92
C SER A 424 -28.40 -10.59 4.57
N ASP A 425 -28.47 -11.91 4.38
CA ASP A 425 -29.53 -12.72 4.97
C ASP A 425 -29.44 -12.70 6.50
N GLU A 426 -30.56 -12.87 7.22
CA GLU A 426 -30.54 -12.92 8.70
C GLU A 426 -29.67 -14.06 9.26
N GLN A 427 -29.31 -15.05 8.42
CA GLN A 427 -28.41 -16.15 8.75
C GLN A 427 -26.96 -15.92 8.31
N SER A 428 -26.65 -14.76 7.72
CA SER A 428 -25.30 -14.40 7.27
C SER A 428 -24.39 -14.01 8.42
N LEU A 429 -24.94 -13.45 9.51
CA LEU A 429 -24.22 -13.14 10.74
C LEU A 429 -25.06 -13.46 11.99
N PHE A 430 -24.51 -14.28 12.87
CA PHE A 430 -25.09 -14.55 14.18
C PHE A 430 -24.44 -13.67 15.25
N ILE A 431 -25.23 -12.84 15.93
CA ILE A 431 -24.75 -11.90 16.96
C ILE A 431 -25.17 -12.37 18.34
N ASN A 432 -24.22 -12.38 19.29
CA ASN A 432 -24.49 -12.73 20.69
C ASN A 432 -24.60 -11.47 21.56
N TYR A 433 -25.83 -11.13 21.96
CA TYR A 433 -26.20 -9.99 22.82
C TYR A 433 -26.23 -10.32 24.30
#